data_AF-A0A7D5RF34-F1
#
_entry.id   AF-A0A7D5RF34-F1
#
_cell.length_a   1.000
_cell.length_b   1.000
_cell.length_c   1.000
_cell.angle_alpha   90.00
_cell.angle_beta   90.00
_cell.angle_gamma   90.00
#
_symmetry.space_group_name_H-M   'P 1'
#
loop_
_entity.id
_entity.type
_entity.pdbx_description
1 polymer ?
#
loop_
_entity_poly.entity_id
_entity_poly.type
_entity_poly.pdbx_seq_one_letter_code
_entity_poly.pdbx_strand_id
1 'polypeptide(L)' 'MPILFEQGERAGFRTGTSGHFMKVAVPARLVEAGSIHDVTITGVTDGLAYGRLADPGFSTSLRTLL' A
#
# COMPACT_ATOMS: atom_id res chain seq x y z
N MET A 1 -3.61 5.17 0.72
CA MET A 1 -4.41 4.62 -0.39
C MET A 1 -4.49 3.12 -0.19
N PRO A 2 -5.71 2.53 -0.14
CA PRO A 2 -5.89 1.13 0.19
C PRO A 2 -5.43 0.21 -0.94
N ILE A 3 -4.62 -0.78 -0.59
CA ILE A 3 -4.03 -1.78 -1.49
C ILE A 3 -4.39 -3.16 -0.97
N LEU A 4 -5.00 -4.00 -1.82
CA LEU A 4 -5.18 -5.43 -1.54
C LEU A 4 -3.94 -6.19 -1.96
N PHE A 5 -3.27 -6.86 -1.02
CA PHE A 5 -2.05 -7.61 -1.29
C PHE A 5 -2.32 -9.01 -1.82
N GLU A 6 -1.61 -9.37 -2.89
CA GLU A 6 -1.73 -10.63 -3.59
C GLU A 6 -1.02 -11.77 -2.85
N GLN A 7 -1.34 -13.00 -3.26
CA GLN A 7 -0.64 -14.18 -2.79
C GLN A 7 0.73 -14.26 -3.46
N GLY A 8 1.78 -14.30 -2.64
CA GLY A 8 3.16 -14.45 -3.09
C GLY A 8 4.08 -13.29 -2.70
N GLU A 9 5.36 -13.52 -2.96
CA GLU A 9 6.45 -12.57 -2.74
C GLU A 9 7.42 -12.69 -3.91
N ARG A 10 7.97 -11.56 -4.36
CA ARG A 10 9.04 -11.53 -5.35
C ARG A 10 10.12 -10.55 -4.91
N ALA A 11 11.36 -11.03 -4.83
CA ALA A 11 12.53 -10.23 -4.50
C ALA A 11 12.39 -9.41 -3.19
N GLY A 12 11.75 -9.96 -2.16
CA GLY A 12 11.52 -9.26 -0.89
C GLY A 12 10.31 -8.34 -0.86
N PHE A 13 9.56 -8.23 -1.97
CA PHE A 13 8.38 -7.39 -2.07
C PHE A 13 7.11 -8.21 -2.23
N ARG A 14 6.05 -7.73 -1.60
CA ARG A 14 4.69 -8.17 -1.84
C ARG A 14 3.98 -7.13 -2.70
N THR A 15 3.37 -7.59 -3.77
CA THR A 15 2.59 -6.74 -4.67
C THR A 15 1.12 -6.78 -4.29
N GLY A 16 0.46 -5.65 -4.48
CA GLY A 16 -0.99 -5.55 -4.36
C GLY A 16 -1.55 -4.62 -5.40
N THR A 17 -2.88 -4.55 -5.45
CA THR A 17 -3.61 -3.76 -6.42
C THR A 17 -4.51 -2.75 -5.70
N SER A 18 -4.45 -1.48 -6.13
CA SER A 18 -5.35 -0.44 -5.64
C SER A 18 -6.74 -0.54 -6.29
N GLY A 19 -7.73 0.18 -5.76
CA GLY A 19 -9.05 0.29 -6.39
C GLY A 19 -9.05 0.92 -7.80
N HIS A 20 -7.94 1.55 -8.20
CA HIS A 20 -7.73 2.09 -9.55
C HIS A 20 -6.81 1.22 -10.40
N PHE A 21 -6.67 -0.07 -10.04
CA PHE A 21 -5.87 -1.06 -10.77
C PHE A 21 -4.36 -0.74 -10.85
N MET A 22 -3.86 0.15 -10.00
CA MET A 22 -2.42 0.40 -9.91
C MET A 22 -1.76 -0.72 -9.11
N LYS A 23 -0.70 -1.32 -9.68
CA LYS A 23 0.15 -2.29 -8.98
C LYS A 23 1.10 -1.55 -8.04
N VAL A 24 1.15 -1.99 -6.79
CA VAL A 24 1.96 -1.39 -5.74
C VAL A 24 2.78 -2.46 -5.04
N ALA A 25 4.08 -2.26 -4.91
CA ALA A 25 5.01 -3.11 -4.17
C ALA A 25 5.39 -2.47 -2.83
N VAL A 26 5.36 -3.27 -1.77
CA VAL A 26 5.87 -2.92 -0.45
C VAL A 26 6.76 -4.06 0.08
N PRO A 27 7.69 -3.82 1.02
CA PRO A 27 8.47 -4.90 1.63
C PRO A 27 7.56 -5.97 2.24
N ALA A 28 7.73 -7.22 1.83
CA ALA A 28 6.80 -8.32 2.14
C ALA A 28 6.65 -8.57 3.65
N ARG A 29 7.72 -8.33 4.42
CA ARG A 29 7.71 -8.46 5.89
C ARG A 29 6.76 -7.51 6.63
N LEU A 30 6.20 -6.50 5.95
CA LEU A 30 5.38 -5.47 6.58
C LEU A 30 3.87 -5.75 6.47
N VAL A 31 3.44 -6.61 5.57
CA VAL A 31 2.02 -6.84 5.27
C VAL A 31 1.77 -8.31 5.01
N GLU A 32 0.60 -8.83 5.37
CA GLU A 32 0.22 -10.21 5.08
C GLU A 32 -0.47 -10.35 3.72
N ALA A 33 -0.41 -11.51 3.09
CA ALA A 33 -1.13 -11.75 1.83
C ALA A 33 -2.65 -11.78 2.06
N GLY A 34 -3.43 -11.28 1.10
CA GLY A 34 -4.88 -11.17 1.22
C GLY A 34 -5.36 -10.08 2.19
N SER A 35 -4.45 -9.29 2.74
CA SER A 35 -4.78 -8.15 3.59
C SER A 35 -4.91 -6.86 2.79
N ILE A 36 -5.67 -5.90 3.33
CA ILE A 36 -5.76 -4.55 2.79
C ILE A 36 -5.02 -3.60 3.75
N HIS A 37 -4.07 -2.83 3.22
CA HIS A 37 -3.44 -1.74 3.97
C HIS A 37 -3.40 -0.45 3.17
N ASP A 38 -3.43 0.67 3.90
CA ASP A 38 -3.12 1.96 3.32
C ASP A 38 -1.63 2.10 3.05
N VAL A 39 -1.32 2.51 1.81
CA VAL A 39 0.04 2.74 1.34
C VAL A 39 0.17 4.18 0.84
N THR A 40 1.29 4.80 1.17
CA THR A 40 1.77 6.03 0.55
C THR A 40 2.80 5.68 -0.51
N ILE A 41 2.54 6.06 -1.76
CA ILE A 41 3.45 5.82 -2.88
C ILE A 41 4.68 6.73 -2.75
N THR A 42 5.86 6.16 -2.87
CA THR A 42 7.14 6.86 -2.78
C THR A 42 7.86 6.97 -4.13
N GLY A 43 7.48 6.15 -5.10
CA GLY A 43 8.05 6.20 -6.45
C GLY A 43 7.36 5.23 -7.41
N VAL A 44 7.62 5.39 -8.70
CA VAL A 44 7.11 4.51 -9.76
C VAL A 44 8.25 4.20 -10.71
N THR A 45 8.40 2.93 -11.09
CA THR A 45 9.41 2.48 -12.06
C THR A 45 8.83 1.32 -12.86
N ASP A 46 8.98 1.37 -14.19
CA ASP A 46 8.48 0.34 -15.12
C ASP A 46 7.01 -0.05 -14.90
N GLY A 47 6.16 0.93 -14.58
CA GLY A 47 4.73 0.71 -14.34
C GLY A 47 4.38 0.07 -12.99
N LEU A 48 5.36 -0.22 -12.14
CA LEU A 48 5.17 -0.67 -10.77
C LEU A 48 5.39 0.50 -9.80
N ALA A 49 4.37 0.80 -9.00
CA ALA A 49 4.53 1.75 -7.91
C ALA A 49 5.18 1.08 -6.70
N TYR A 50 5.99 1.82 -5.96
CA TYR A 50 6.58 1.40 -4.70
C TYR A 50 6.08 2.30 -3.59
N GLY A 51 5.88 1.75 -2.41
CA GLY A 51 5.38 2.54 -1.29
C GLY A 51 5.80 2.04 0.08
N ARG A 52 5.40 2.82 1.07
CA ARG A 52 5.48 2.50 2.49
C ARG A 52 4.08 2.46 3.07
N LEU A 53 3.85 1.63 4.07
CA LEU A 53 2.60 1.68 4.83
C LEU A 53 2.35 3.10 5.32
N ALA A 54 1.13 3.57 5.16
CA ALA A 54 0.69 4.80 5.78
C ALA A 54 0.77 4.59 7.29
N ASP A 55 1.40 5.53 8.00
CA ASP A 55 1.38 5.49 9.45
C ASP A 55 -0.09 5.54 9.91
N PRO A 56 -0.52 4.68 10.85
CA PRO A 56 -1.89 4.72 11.38
C PRO A 56 -2.24 6.07 12.05
N GLY A 57 -1.24 6.93 12.27
CA GLY A 57 -1.39 8.28 12.81
C GLY A 57 -1.83 9.37 11.83
N PHE A 58 -2.00 9.08 10.54
CA PHE A 58 -2.59 10.01 9.58
C PHE A 58 -3.87 9.45 8.96
N SER A 59 -4.78 8.96 9.81
CA SER A 59 -6.18 9.32 9.56
C SER A 59 -6.25 10.82 9.80
N THR A 60 -6.31 11.63 8.74
CA THR A 60 -6.83 12.98 8.86
C THR A 60 -8.25 12.82 9.37
N SER A 61 -8.39 12.78 10.69
CA SER A 61 -9.63 13.09 11.36
C SER A 61 -9.88 14.54 10.98
N LEU A 62 -10.55 14.76 9.85
CA LEU A 62 -11.33 15.97 9.62
C LEU A 62 -12.50 15.92 10.62
N ARG A 63 -12.16 15.99 11.90
CA ARG A 63 -13.05 16.35 12.98
C ARG A 63 -12.56 17.71 13.44
N THR A 64 -13.35 18.73 13.13
CA THR A 64 -13.50 20.01 13.86
C THR A 64 -14.09 21.03 12.90
N LEU A 65 -15.11 21.82 13.24
CA LEU A 65 -16.03 21.93 14.38
C LEU A 65 -17.12 22.92 13.89
N LEU A 66 -18.37 22.70 14.33
CA LEU A 66 -19.47 23.69 14.36
C LEU A 66 -20.11 24.06 13.00
#